data_AF-A0A2G8HU99-F1
#
_entry.id   AF-A0A2G8HU99-F1
#
_cell.length_a   1.000
_cell.length_b   1.000
_cell.length_c   1.000
_cell.angle_alpha   90.00
_cell.angle_beta   90.00
_cell.angle_gamma   90.00
#
_symmetry.space_group_name_H-M   'P 1'
#
loop_
_entity.id
_entity.type
_entity.pdbx_description
1 polymer ?
#
loop_
_entity_poly.entity_id
_entity_poly.type
_entity_poly.pdbx_seq_one_letter_code
_entity_poly.pdbx_strand_id
1 'polypeptide(L)'
;MKRLIFSLIILISLVLIFFFYKKKEINNPLETTSSKSKTSLKVGEVSDQKSNLNERSNTDECDTYKKVLSDPKLENLENRRWSNFHIKHTDGEVYRIRYFYDDGPNGEYKKTILYKEDETEFPHIVKTYRGFESEELKGYFSQGEIIWQEQAYETIYEGKAVYWRKINDEFVDLNIDEGLSCL
;
A
#
# COMPACT_ATOMS: atom_id res chain seq x y z
N MET A 1 -39.82 3.07 -38.36
CA MET A 1 -38.98 4.26 -38.10
C MET A 1 -39.46 5.11 -36.91
N LYS A 2 -40.72 5.56 -36.84
CA LYS A 2 -41.22 6.39 -35.70
C LYS A 2 -41.04 5.76 -34.30
N ARG A 3 -41.20 4.44 -34.18
CA ARG A 3 -41.00 3.71 -32.91
C ARG A 3 -39.53 3.69 -32.44
N LEU A 4 -38.58 3.61 -33.38
CA LEU A 4 -37.15 3.62 -33.06
C LEU A 4 -36.69 5.00 -32.59
N ILE A 5 -37.23 6.07 -33.18
CA ILE A 5 -36.95 7.46 -32.77
C ILE A 5 -37.44 7.69 -31.34
N PHE A 6 -38.63 7.18 -31.00
CA PHE A 6 -39.18 7.32 -29.66
C PHE A 6 -38.34 6.59 -28.60
N SER A 7 -37.88 5.37 -28.90
CA SER A 7 -36.99 4.61 -28.01
C SER A 7 -35.63 5.29 -27.82
N LEU A 8 -35.07 5.90 -28.87
CA LEU A 8 -33.80 6.63 -28.79
C LEU A 8 -33.91 7.87 -27.89
N ILE A 9 -35.01 8.62 -28.00
CA ILE A 9 -35.25 9.81 -27.17
C ILE A 9 -35.35 9.44 -25.69
N ILE A 10 -36.03 8.34 -25.35
CA ILE A 10 -36.13 7.84 -23.97
C ILE A 10 -34.73 7.48 -23.44
N LEU A 11 -33.93 6.77 -24.24
CA LEU A 11 -32.59 6.37 -23.84
C LEU A 11 -31.69 7.57 -23.54
N ILE A 12 -31.69 8.58 -24.42
CA ILE A 12 -30.92 9.82 -24.24
C ILE A 12 -31.38 10.56 -22.98
N SER A 13 -32.70 10.61 -22.73
CA SER A 13 -33.26 11.27 -21.55
C SER A 13 -32.79 10.61 -20.25
N LEU A 14 -32.77 9.26 -20.20
CA LEU A 14 -32.29 8.51 -19.03
C LEU A 14 -30.79 8.74 -18.77
N VAL A 15 -29.98 8.78 -19.82
CA VAL A 15 -28.54 9.07 -19.71
C VAL A 15 -28.31 10.47 -19.15
N LEU A 16 -29.05 11.47 -19.63
CA LEU A 16 -28.94 12.84 -19.12
C LEU A 16 -29.33 12.94 -17.64
N ILE A 17 -30.44 12.30 -17.23
CA ILE A 17 -30.87 12.26 -15.83
C ILE A 17 -29.76 11.66 -14.94
N PHE A 18 -29.13 10.57 -15.38
CA PHE A 18 -28.03 9.93 -14.65
C PHE A 18 -26.85 10.90 -14.40
N PHE A 19 -26.44 11.67 -15.41
CA PHE A 19 -25.38 12.67 -15.25
C PHE A 19 -25.76 13.81 -14.30
N PHE A 20 -27.01 14.26 -14.30
CA PHE A 20 -27.47 15.29 -13.36
C PHE A 20 -27.48 14.80 -11.90
N TYR A 21 -27.80 13.52 -11.66
CA TYR A 21 -27.72 12.94 -10.32
C TYR A 21 -26.27 12.88 -9.81
N LYS A 22 -25.32 12.43 -10.64
CA LYS A 22 -23.89 12.38 -10.28
C LYS A 22 -23.30 13.75 -9.95
N LYS A 23 -23.74 14.81 -10.64
CA LYS A 23 -23.27 16.18 -10.38
C LYS A 23 -23.69 16.72 -9.01
N LYS A 24 -24.81 16.24 -8.44
CA LYS A 24 -25.31 16.70 -7.13
C LYS A 24 -24.48 16.17 -5.97
N GLU A 25 -23.79 15.04 -6.15
CA GLU A 25 -22.97 14.40 -5.11
C GLU A 25 -21.63 15.14 -4.86
N ILE A 26 -21.14 15.90 -5.84
CA ILE A 26 -19.82 16.57 -5.80
C ILE A 26 -19.86 17.93 -5.08
N ASN A 27 -21.05 18.49 -4.83
CA ASN A 27 -21.20 19.86 -4.30
C ASN A 27 -21.56 19.92 -2.80
N ASN A 28 -21.36 18.85 -2.03
CA ASN A 28 -21.44 18.94 -0.57
C ASN A 28 -20.04 19.27 -0.04
N PRO A 29 -19.77 20.52 0.40
CA PRO A 29 -18.50 20.85 1.02
C PRO A 29 -18.36 20.11 2.35
N LEU A 30 -17.29 19.34 2.47
CA LEU A 30 -16.87 18.69 3.70
C LEU A 30 -16.52 19.78 4.73
N GLU A 31 -17.27 19.85 5.82
CA GLU A 31 -16.97 20.75 6.94
C GLU A 31 -15.64 20.34 7.59
N THR A 32 -14.60 21.12 7.32
CA THR A 32 -13.28 20.94 7.94
C THR A 32 -13.29 21.55 9.33
N THR A 33 -13.45 20.71 10.36
CA THR A 33 -13.31 21.11 11.77
C THR A 33 -11.84 21.39 12.09
N SER A 34 -11.41 22.65 11.92
CA SER A 34 -10.13 23.15 12.40
C SER A 34 -10.21 23.40 13.90
N SER A 35 -9.68 22.46 14.70
CA SER A 35 -9.40 22.70 16.11
C SER A 35 -7.97 23.22 16.28
N LYS A 36 -7.84 24.54 16.38
CA LYS A 36 -6.66 25.20 16.97
C LYS A 36 -6.64 24.89 18.46
N SER A 37 -5.69 24.07 18.91
CA SER A 37 -5.27 24.08 20.31
C SER A 37 -3.84 24.62 20.40
N LYS A 38 -3.75 25.88 20.83
CA LYS A 38 -2.53 26.45 21.39
C LYS A 38 -2.39 25.91 22.81
N THR A 39 -1.39 25.07 23.06
CA THR A 39 -0.92 24.83 24.43
C THR A 39 0.59 24.98 24.47
N SER A 40 1.01 26.09 25.10
CA SER A 40 2.36 26.33 25.60
C SER A 40 2.67 25.28 26.66
N LEU A 41 3.74 24.51 26.47
CA LEU A 41 4.26 23.58 27.48
C LEU A 41 5.59 24.13 28.00
N LYS A 42 5.56 24.52 29.28
CA LYS A 42 6.71 24.91 30.07
C LYS A 42 7.56 23.67 30.33
N VAL A 43 8.86 23.83 30.09
CA VAL A 43 9.92 22.93 30.54
C VAL A 43 9.88 22.86 32.06
N GLY A 44 9.59 21.68 32.59
CA GLY A 44 9.80 21.31 33.99
C GLY A 44 10.70 20.09 34.02
N GLU A 45 11.91 20.26 34.54
CA GLU A 45 12.77 19.16 34.97
C GLU A 45 12.02 18.32 36.00
N VAL A 46 11.86 17.03 35.72
CA VAL A 46 11.58 16.01 36.72
C VAL A 46 12.57 14.88 36.47
N SER A 47 13.61 14.86 37.30
CA SER A 47 14.28 13.64 37.72
C SER A 47 13.22 12.68 38.26
N ASP A 48 13.15 11.47 37.72
CA ASP A 48 13.38 10.29 38.56
C ASP A 48 13.56 9.00 37.78
N GLN A 49 14.56 8.26 38.26
CA GLN A 49 14.93 6.92 37.88
C GLN A 49 13.76 5.93 38.04
N LYS A 50 13.51 5.12 37.01
CA LYS A 50 13.36 3.64 37.02
C LYS A 50 12.36 3.16 35.96
N SER A 51 12.90 2.59 34.87
CA SER A 51 12.26 1.45 34.19
C SER A 51 13.23 0.71 33.25
N ASN A 52 14.46 0.44 33.66
CA ASN A 52 15.40 -0.41 32.90
C ASN A 52 15.19 -1.92 33.15
N LEU A 53 13.94 -2.37 33.25
CA LEU A 53 13.61 -3.80 33.43
C LEU A 53 12.69 -4.39 32.34
N ASN A 54 12.17 -3.58 31.40
CA ASN A 54 11.34 -4.09 30.30
C ASN A 54 12.00 -4.08 28.91
N GLU A 55 13.18 -3.47 28.73
CA GLU A 55 13.83 -3.46 27.41
C GLU A 55 14.39 -4.83 26.99
N ARG A 56 14.84 -5.67 27.93
CA ARG A 56 15.43 -6.98 27.61
C ARG A 56 14.42 -8.05 27.18
N SER A 57 13.17 -8.00 27.64
CA SER A 57 12.16 -8.98 27.20
C SER A 57 11.64 -8.64 25.81
N ASN A 58 11.49 -7.35 25.49
CA ASN A 58 10.97 -6.93 24.20
C ASN A 58 11.97 -7.19 23.05
N THR A 59 13.28 -7.06 23.28
CA THR A 59 14.28 -7.40 22.26
C THR A 59 14.26 -8.89 21.89
N ASP A 60 14.07 -9.78 22.87
CA ASP A 60 14.01 -11.23 22.66
C ASP A 60 12.73 -11.65 21.91
N GLU A 61 11.60 -11.01 22.24
CA GLU A 61 10.33 -11.22 21.51
C GLU A 61 10.44 -10.73 20.06
N CYS A 62 10.95 -9.51 19.83
CA CYS A 62 11.12 -8.96 18.48
C CYS A 62 12.04 -9.81 17.59
N ASP A 63 13.16 -10.32 18.13
CA ASP A 63 14.07 -11.18 17.38
C ASP A 63 13.43 -12.54 17.04
N THR A 64 12.61 -13.06 17.96
CA THR A 64 11.79 -14.25 17.72
C THR A 64 10.82 -14.04 16.56
N TYR A 65 10.08 -12.92 16.55
CA TYR A 65 9.18 -12.58 15.44
C TYR A 65 9.95 -12.42 14.12
N LYS A 66 11.06 -11.67 14.09
CA LYS A 66 11.86 -11.50 12.86
C LYS A 66 12.31 -12.83 12.27
N LYS A 67 12.72 -13.78 13.12
CA LYS A 67 13.13 -15.12 12.69
C LYS A 67 11.96 -15.91 12.09
N VAL A 68 10.80 -15.90 12.73
CA VAL A 68 9.60 -16.60 12.26
C VAL A 68 9.05 -15.97 10.98
N LEU A 69 8.89 -14.65 10.95
CA LEU A 69 8.31 -13.89 9.83
C LEU A 69 9.18 -13.93 8.57
N SER A 70 10.46 -14.30 8.69
CA SER A 70 11.33 -14.54 7.53
C SER A 70 11.11 -15.92 6.87
N ASP A 71 10.17 -16.74 7.34
CA ASP A 71 9.77 -17.96 6.64
C ASP A 71 9.15 -17.59 5.27
N PRO A 72 9.66 -18.12 4.14
CA PRO A 72 9.08 -17.89 2.81
C PRO A 72 7.59 -18.24 2.69
N LYS A 73 7.09 -19.12 3.57
CA LYS A 73 5.66 -19.44 3.66
C LYS A 73 4.83 -18.27 4.17
N LEU A 74 5.40 -17.35 4.93
CA LEU A 74 4.72 -16.14 5.41
C LEU A 74 4.92 -14.97 4.43
N GLU A 75 6.04 -14.93 3.71
CA GLU A 75 6.35 -13.90 2.70
C GLU A 75 5.76 -14.19 1.31
N ASN A 76 4.52 -14.67 1.29
CA ASN A 76 3.81 -15.10 0.10
C ASN A 76 2.88 -14.00 -0.49
N LEU A 77 2.26 -14.25 -1.64
CA LEU A 77 1.34 -13.30 -2.31
C LEU A 77 0.01 -13.08 -1.57
N GLU A 78 -0.43 -14.01 -0.74
CA GLU A 78 -1.67 -13.91 0.05
C GLU A 78 -1.49 -12.93 1.20
N ASN A 79 -0.36 -13.02 1.91
CA ASN A 79 -0.01 -12.13 3.02
C ASN A 79 0.57 -10.79 2.55
N ARG A 80 0.94 -10.65 1.28
CA ARG A 80 1.52 -9.42 0.75
C ARG A 80 0.47 -8.32 0.63
N ARG A 81 0.66 -7.21 1.35
CA ARG A 81 -0.19 -6.01 1.24
C ARG A 81 0.25 -5.12 0.10
N TRP A 82 1.55 -4.92 -0.03
CA TRP A 82 2.10 -4.23 -1.19
C TRP A 82 3.57 -4.58 -1.40
N SER A 83 4.07 -4.32 -2.59
CA SER A 83 5.49 -4.40 -2.89
C SER A 83 5.86 -3.47 -4.03
N ASN A 84 7.09 -3.00 -4.03
CA ASN A 84 7.66 -2.14 -5.04
C ASN A 84 9.04 -2.69 -5.40
N PHE A 85 9.19 -3.16 -6.64
CA PHE A 85 10.45 -3.69 -7.16
C PHE A 85 11.01 -2.73 -8.18
N HIS A 86 12.29 -2.39 -8.08
CA HIS A 86 13.04 -1.72 -9.13
C HIS A 86 13.91 -2.73 -9.83
N ILE A 87 13.78 -2.81 -11.14
CA ILE A 87 14.44 -3.79 -11.97
C ILE A 87 15.24 -3.05 -13.02
N LYS A 88 16.55 -3.21 -12.98
CA LYS A 88 17.43 -2.82 -14.08
C LYS A 88 17.37 -3.90 -15.15
N HIS A 89 16.77 -3.58 -16.28
CA HIS A 89 16.49 -4.55 -17.33
C HIS A 89 17.62 -4.63 -18.36
N THR A 90 17.61 -5.65 -19.21
CA THR A 90 18.69 -5.93 -20.19
C THR A 90 18.79 -4.90 -21.32
N ASP A 91 17.76 -4.12 -21.53
CA ASP A 91 17.74 -2.95 -22.42
C ASP A 91 18.45 -1.73 -21.80
N GLY A 92 18.90 -1.82 -20.55
CA GLY A 92 19.59 -0.77 -19.81
C GLY A 92 18.66 0.17 -19.05
N GLU A 93 17.35 -0.01 -19.18
CA GLU A 93 16.33 0.83 -18.57
C GLU A 93 15.95 0.33 -17.17
N VAL A 94 15.43 1.22 -16.34
CA VAL A 94 14.90 0.85 -15.01
C VAL A 94 13.38 0.82 -15.05
N TYR A 95 12.82 -0.32 -14.65
CA TYR A 95 11.38 -0.51 -14.52
C TYR A 95 11.01 -0.66 -13.05
N ARG A 96 9.89 -0.04 -12.65
CA ARG A 96 9.30 -0.28 -11.33
C ARG A 96 8.05 -1.10 -11.47
N ILE A 97 7.93 -2.14 -10.64
CA ILE A 97 6.72 -2.96 -10.57
C ILE A 97 6.13 -2.81 -9.17
N ARG A 98 4.99 -2.15 -9.11
CA ARG A 98 4.28 -1.92 -7.84
C ARG A 98 3.02 -2.77 -7.78
N TYR A 99 2.93 -3.60 -6.75
CA TYR A 99 1.75 -4.35 -6.35
C TYR A 99 1.14 -3.68 -5.13
N PHE A 100 -0.17 -3.44 -5.12
CA PHE A 100 -0.87 -2.86 -3.95
C PHE A 100 -2.38 -3.12 -4.03
N TYR A 101 -3.06 -2.96 -2.89
CA TYR A 101 -4.51 -2.86 -2.84
C TYR A 101 -4.92 -1.40 -3.04
N ASP A 102 -5.84 -1.16 -3.97
CA ASP A 102 -6.41 0.15 -4.25
C ASP A 102 -7.80 0.23 -3.60
N ASP A 103 -8.07 1.33 -2.91
CA ASP A 103 -9.33 1.55 -2.19
C ASP A 103 -10.42 2.01 -3.16
N GLY A 104 -11.30 1.08 -3.52
CA GLY A 104 -12.43 1.35 -4.40
C GLY A 104 -13.74 1.58 -3.64
N PRO A 105 -14.78 2.12 -4.31
CA PRO A 105 -16.13 2.22 -3.74
C PRO A 105 -16.74 0.88 -3.30
N ASN A 106 -16.20 -0.24 -3.78
CA ASN A 106 -16.65 -1.60 -3.49
C ASN A 106 -15.65 -2.37 -2.60
N GLY A 107 -14.77 -1.66 -1.89
CA GLY A 107 -13.69 -2.24 -1.07
C GLY A 107 -12.33 -2.27 -1.75
N GLU A 108 -11.38 -2.93 -1.10
CA GLU A 108 -10.02 -3.10 -1.59
C GLU A 108 -9.97 -4.04 -2.81
N TYR A 109 -9.19 -3.68 -3.83
CA TYR A 109 -8.91 -4.58 -4.93
C TYR A 109 -7.42 -4.57 -5.31
N LYS A 110 -6.92 -5.73 -5.74
CA LYS A 110 -5.52 -5.90 -6.13
C LYS A 110 -5.24 -5.15 -7.44
N LYS A 111 -4.12 -4.46 -7.48
CA LYS A 111 -3.66 -3.69 -8.64
C LYS A 111 -2.15 -3.82 -8.79
N THR A 112 -1.71 -3.92 -10.04
CA THR A 112 -0.30 -3.83 -10.40
C THR A 112 -0.09 -2.69 -11.38
N ILE A 113 0.97 -1.91 -11.18
CA ILE A 113 1.40 -0.87 -12.11
C ILE A 113 2.86 -1.11 -12.48
N LEU A 114 3.10 -1.14 -13.79
CA LEU A 114 4.43 -1.13 -14.38
C LEU A 114 4.79 0.31 -14.74
N TYR A 115 5.92 0.77 -14.23
CA TYR A 115 6.51 2.06 -14.57
C TYR A 115 7.84 1.85 -15.29
N LYS A 116 8.23 2.85 -16.07
CA LYS A 116 9.60 3.05 -16.56
C LYS A 116 10.13 4.33 -15.92
N GLU A 117 11.31 4.27 -15.33
CA GLU A 117 11.98 5.47 -14.80
C GLU A 117 12.69 6.22 -15.93
N ASP A 118 12.70 7.55 -15.85
CA ASP A 118 13.52 8.38 -16.72
C ASP A 118 14.91 8.66 -16.12
N GLU A 119 15.70 9.48 -16.80
CA GLU A 119 17.06 9.87 -16.36
C GLU A 119 17.08 10.59 -15.00
N THR A 120 15.94 11.08 -14.52
CA THR A 120 15.77 11.73 -13.21
C THR A 120 15.21 10.79 -12.14
N GLU A 121 15.13 9.49 -12.43
CA GLU A 121 14.51 8.45 -11.58
C GLU A 121 12.99 8.67 -11.40
N PHE A 122 12.37 9.49 -12.23
CA PHE A 122 10.93 9.76 -12.14
C PHE A 122 10.13 8.65 -12.84
N PRO A 123 9.13 8.05 -12.17
CA PRO A 123 8.39 6.92 -12.71
C PRO A 123 7.26 7.35 -13.66
N HIS A 124 7.28 6.85 -14.90
CA HIS A 124 6.21 7.02 -15.88
C HIS A 124 5.41 5.73 -16.03
N ILE A 125 4.07 5.81 -15.93
CA ILE A 125 3.19 4.64 -16.06
C ILE A 125 3.27 4.10 -17.48
N VAL A 126 3.71 2.85 -17.62
CA VAL A 126 3.70 2.11 -18.88
C VAL A 126 2.39 1.35 -19.01
N LYS A 127 1.99 0.64 -17.95
CA LYS A 127 0.79 -0.21 -17.96
C LYS A 127 0.21 -0.41 -16.57
N THR A 128 -1.11 -0.54 -16.51
CA THR A 128 -1.86 -0.91 -15.31
C THR A 128 -2.55 -2.24 -15.54
N TYR A 129 -2.55 -3.08 -14.51
CA TYR A 129 -3.15 -4.40 -14.50
C TYR A 129 -4.18 -4.51 -13.38
N ARG A 130 -5.14 -5.42 -13.55
CA ARG A 130 -6.13 -5.76 -12.52
C ARG A 130 -5.64 -7.03 -11.83
N GLY A 131 -5.41 -7.00 -10.53
CA GLY A 131 -4.79 -8.13 -9.83
C GLY A 131 -3.28 -7.99 -9.67
N PHE A 132 -2.68 -9.00 -9.07
CA PHE A 132 -1.22 -9.16 -8.98
C PHE A 132 -0.75 -10.01 -10.15
N GLU A 133 -0.59 -9.40 -11.33
CA GLU A 133 -0.26 -10.14 -12.56
C GLU A 133 1.20 -10.57 -12.58
N SER A 134 1.46 -11.86 -12.43
CA SER A 134 2.81 -12.43 -12.41
C SER A 134 3.32 -12.87 -13.78
N GLU A 135 2.45 -13.33 -14.68
CA GLU A 135 2.88 -13.92 -15.95
C GLU A 135 3.32 -12.85 -16.96
N GLU A 136 2.56 -11.77 -17.13
CA GLU A 136 2.93 -10.66 -18.02
C GLU A 136 4.21 -9.95 -17.57
N LEU A 137 4.52 -10.02 -16.29
CA LEU A 137 5.67 -9.35 -15.68
C LEU A 137 6.87 -10.27 -15.47
N LYS A 138 6.70 -11.58 -15.67
CA LYS A 138 7.74 -12.59 -15.50
C LYS A 138 9.00 -12.28 -16.31
N GLY A 139 8.82 -11.73 -17.51
CA GLY A 139 9.91 -11.28 -18.38
C GLY A 139 10.86 -10.35 -17.64
N TYR A 140 10.33 -9.30 -17.00
CA TYR A 140 11.12 -8.32 -16.26
C TYR A 140 11.94 -8.96 -15.12
N PHE A 141 11.31 -9.82 -14.31
CA PHE A 141 12.00 -10.49 -13.20
C PHE A 141 13.04 -11.54 -13.67
N SER A 142 12.77 -12.20 -14.79
CA SER A 142 13.67 -13.24 -15.32
C SER A 142 14.86 -12.70 -16.11
N GLN A 143 14.72 -11.51 -16.70
CA GLN A 143 15.73 -10.90 -17.56
C GLN A 143 16.47 -9.77 -16.87
N GLY A 144 15.84 -9.05 -15.95
CA GLY A 144 16.46 -7.95 -15.23
C GLY A 144 17.06 -8.33 -13.88
N GLU A 145 17.80 -7.39 -13.31
CA GLU A 145 18.35 -7.44 -11.97
C GLU A 145 17.49 -6.59 -11.03
N ILE A 146 17.04 -7.16 -9.91
CA ILE A 146 16.37 -6.39 -8.86
C ILE A 146 17.44 -5.55 -8.15
N ILE A 147 17.42 -4.24 -8.39
CA ILE A 147 18.38 -3.29 -7.80
C ILE A 147 17.86 -2.69 -6.49
N TRP A 148 16.55 -2.78 -6.27
CA TRP A 148 15.91 -2.36 -5.03
C TRP A 148 14.56 -3.06 -4.89
N GLN A 149 14.22 -3.47 -3.67
CA GLN A 149 12.90 -4.01 -3.37
C GLN A 149 12.41 -3.52 -2.01
N GLU A 150 11.12 -3.19 -1.96
CA GLU A 150 10.41 -2.90 -0.74
C GLU A 150 9.11 -3.68 -0.72
N GLN A 151 8.82 -4.34 0.40
CA GLN A 151 7.69 -5.25 0.51
C GLN A 151 7.07 -5.12 1.89
N ALA A 152 5.75 -5.14 1.94
CA ALA A 152 5.00 -5.16 3.18
C ALA A 152 4.02 -6.33 3.19
N TYR A 153 3.94 -6.94 4.37
CA TYR A 153 3.16 -8.15 4.62
C TYR A 153 2.31 -7.96 5.86
N GLU A 154 1.21 -8.70 5.89
CA GLU A 154 0.30 -8.76 7.02
C GLU A 154 -0.19 -10.19 7.18
N THR A 155 -0.21 -10.69 8.40
CA THR A 155 -0.72 -12.03 8.71
C THR A 155 -1.28 -12.10 10.13
N ILE A 156 -1.96 -13.19 10.45
CA ILE A 156 -2.35 -13.52 11.82
C ILE A 156 -1.39 -14.60 12.33
N TYR A 157 -0.58 -14.26 13.34
CA TYR A 157 0.36 -15.19 13.96
C TYR A 157 0.04 -15.28 15.46
N GLU A 158 -0.15 -16.51 15.96
CA GLU A 158 -0.52 -16.78 17.37
C GLU A 158 -1.74 -15.96 17.85
N GLY A 159 -2.69 -15.72 16.94
CA GLY A 159 -3.91 -14.95 17.22
C GLY A 159 -3.74 -13.44 17.24
N LYS A 160 -2.53 -12.92 16.96
CA LYS A 160 -2.23 -11.49 16.84
C LYS A 160 -2.10 -11.07 15.38
N ALA A 161 -2.57 -9.88 15.05
CA ALA A 161 -2.28 -9.26 13.76
C ALA A 161 -0.83 -8.77 13.74
N VAL A 162 -0.08 -9.17 12.73
CA VAL A 162 1.32 -8.82 12.57
C VAL A 162 1.53 -8.22 11.20
N TYR A 163 2.04 -6.99 11.18
CA TYR A 163 2.46 -6.29 9.98
C TYR A 163 3.98 -6.13 10.00
N TRP A 164 4.64 -6.43 8.88
CA TRP A 164 6.06 -6.16 8.74
C TRP A 164 6.41 -5.65 7.36
N ARG A 165 7.43 -4.80 7.30
CA ARG A 165 7.95 -4.22 6.07
C ARG A 165 9.44 -4.52 5.96
N LYS A 166 9.87 -4.88 4.77
CA LYS A 166 11.26 -5.09 4.42
C LYS A 166 11.71 -4.19 3.28
N ILE A 167 12.95 -3.71 3.37
CA ILE A 167 13.68 -3.09 2.25
C ILE A 167 14.93 -3.93 2.02
N ASN A 168 15.12 -4.44 0.81
CA ASN A 168 16.24 -5.31 0.45
C ASN A 168 16.44 -6.46 1.46
N ASP A 169 15.35 -7.14 1.80
CA ASP A 169 15.28 -8.25 2.77
C ASP A 169 15.55 -7.90 4.24
N GLU A 170 15.82 -6.63 4.56
CA GLU A 170 16.00 -6.16 5.93
C GLU A 170 14.70 -5.62 6.52
N PHE A 171 14.37 -6.01 7.76
CA PHE A 171 13.21 -5.46 8.47
C PHE A 171 13.40 -3.98 8.75
N VAL A 172 12.44 -3.18 8.32
CA VAL A 172 12.40 -1.73 8.55
C VAL A 172 11.15 -1.29 9.32
N ASP A 173 10.18 -2.18 9.46
CA ASP A 173 8.98 -1.97 10.27
C ASP A 173 8.46 -3.33 10.74
N LEU A 174 7.99 -3.41 11.99
CA LEU A 174 7.38 -4.58 12.57
C LEU A 174 6.42 -4.14 13.67
N ASN A 175 5.12 -4.29 13.42
CA ASN A 175 4.03 -3.96 14.32
C ASN A 175 3.25 -5.23 14.66
N ILE A 176 3.13 -5.53 15.94
CA ILE A 176 2.46 -6.71 16.49
C ILE A 176 1.34 -6.21 17.41
N ASP A 177 0.10 -6.31 16.92
CA ASP A 177 -1.10 -5.77 17.60
C ASP A 177 -0.97 -4.27 17.92
N GLU A 178 -1.97 -3.65 18.56
CA GLU A 178 -1.91 -2.22 18.94
C GLU A 178 -0.84 -1.89 20.00
N GLY A 179 0.01 -2.84 20.41
CA GLY A 179 0.83 -2.76 21.62
C GLY A 179 2.35 -2.90 21.47
N LEU A 180 2.87 -3.52 20.40
CA LEU A 180 4.31 -3.76 20.26
C LEU A 180 4.82 -3.32 18.88
N SER A 181 5.69 -2.30 18.87
CA SER A 181 6.50 -1.90 17.71
C SER A 181 7.97 -2.21 18.00
N CYS A 182 8.64 -2.85 17.04
CA CYS A 182 10.00 -3.35 17.20
C CYS A 182 11.07 -2.50 16.50
N LEU A 183 10.69 -1.44 15.75
CA LEU A 183 11.59 -0.64 14.90
C LEU A 183 11.16 0.83 14.80
#